data_AF-A0A6C0D3C6-F1
#
_entry.id   AF-A0A6C0D3C6-F1
#
_cell.length_a   1.000
_cell.length_b   1.000
_cell.length_c   1.000
_cell.angle_alpha   90.00
_cell.angle_beta   90.00
_cell.angle_gamma   90.00
#
_symmetry.space_group_name_H-M   'P 1'
#
loop_
_entity.id
_entity.type
_entity.pdbx_description
1 polymer ?
#
loop_
_entity_poly.entity_id
_entity_poly.type
_entity_poly.pdbx_seq_one_letter_code
_entity_poly.pdbx_strand_id
1 'polypeptide(L)'
;MAHIKLDTSASVNNKKLDNLLRKGTIFVGAFSKTCPHCVNMQSEWKKFISSVKEKKMKATILEIDSAILSSIKNPLINNNVEGFPSLFVIKNNKFVAHYNQERKANNFLQFLSKYVSKMPINHSRRKRRRSHKSALTMKNRNIN
;
A
#
# COMPACT_ATOMS: atom_id res chain seq x y z
N MET A 1 10.00 -13.18 6.31
CA MET A 1 9.42 -11.82 6.18
C MET A 1 9.80 -11.04 7.42
N ALA A 2 10.23 -9.79 7.25
CA ALA A 2 10.51 -8.89 8.36
C ALA A 2 9.33 -7.93 8.54
N HIS A 3 8.74 -7.92 9.73
CA HIS A 3 7.75 -6.93 10.15
C HIS A 3 8.42 -6.02 11.17
N ILE A 4 8.47 -4.73 10.89
CA ILE A 4 9.11 -3.74 11.74
C ILE A 4 8.08 -2.69 12.08
N LYS A 5 7.87 -2.48 13.38
CA LYS A 5 6.99 -1.44 13.90
C LYS A 5 7.83 -0.39 14.61
N LEU A 6 7.63 0.87 14.23
CA LEU A 6 8.25 2.04 14.83
C LEU A 6 7.14 2.88 15.47
N ASP A 7 6.93 2.68 16.77
CA ASP A 7 5.91 3.36 17.57
C ASP A 7 6.48 4.18 18.72
N THR A 8 7.73 3.97 19.09
CA THR A 8 8.45 4.77 20.10
C THR A 8 9.79 5.27 19.56
N SER A 9 10.28 6.40 20.07
CA SER A 9 11.55 6.99 19.65
C SER A 9 12.74 6.05 19.88
N ALA A 10 12.69 5.22 20.93
CA ALA A 10 13.68 4.19 21.22
C ALA A 10 13.77 3.10 20.13
N SER A 11 12.67 2.86 19.39
CA SER A 11 12.65 1.90 18.28
C SER A 11 13.31 2.44 17.00
N VAL A 12 13.51 3.75 16.90
CA VAL A 12 14.02 4.39 15.68
C VAL A 12 15.54 4.30 15.63
N ASN A 13 16.06 3.40 14.79
CA ASN A 13 17.47 3.34 14.44
C ASN A 13 17.67 3.75 12.98
N ASN A 14 18.05 5.00 12.75
CA ASN A 14 18.23 5.58 11.41
C ASN A 14 19.26 4.82 10.56
N LYS A 15 20.43 4.46 11.12
CA LYS A 15 21.45 3.69 10.38
C LYS A 15 20.93 2.32 9.93
N LYS A 16 20.21 1.63 10.83
CA LYS A 16 19.59 0.34 10.52
C LYS A 16 18.49 0.50 9.47
N LEU A 17 17.67 1.55 9.57
CA LEU A 17 16.61 1.86 8.63
C LEU A 17 17.17 2.13 7.21
N ASP A 18 18.22 2.92 7.09
CA ASP A 18 18.88 3.19 5.81
C ASP A 18 19.43 1.92 5.17
N ASN A 19 20.07 1.06 5.98
CA ASN A 19 20.57 -0.24 5.53
C ASN A 19 19.44 -1.18 5.07
N LEU A 20 18.28 -1.12 5.73
CA LEU A 20 17.09 -1.87 5.31
C LEU A 20 16.57 -1.34 3.97
N LEU A 21 16.43 -0.03 3.82
CA LEU A 21 15.92 0.59 2.58
C LEU A 21 16.79 0.27 1.36
N ARG A 22 18.10 0.12 1.55
CA ARG A 22 19.04 -0.32 0.51
C ARG A 22 18.81 -1.76 0.02
N LYS A 23 18.19 -2.62 0.82
CA LYS A 23 18.09 -4.06 0.54
C LYS A 23 16.63 -4.49 0.36
N GLY A 24 16.24 -4.70 -0.89
CA GLY A 24 14.99 -5.36 -1.24
C GLY A 24 13.79 -4.42 -1.34
N THR A 25 12.59 -4.97 -1.14
CA THR A 25 11.32 -4.25 -1.27
C THR A 25 10.72 -4.03 0.11
N ILE A 26 10.42 -2.77 0.44
CA ILE A 26 9.81 -2.35 1.70
C ILE A 26 8.47 -1.70 1.39
N PHE A 27 7.44 -2.16 2.08
CA PHE A 27 6.14 -1.51 2.08
C PHE A 27 5.98 -0.72 3.37
N VAL A 28 5.91 0.59 3.22
CA VAL A 28 5.84 1.55 4.33
C VAL A 28 4.39 1.94 4.53
N GLY A 29 3.93 1.88 5.78
CA GLY A 29 2.66 2.43 6.21
C GLY A 29 2.84 3.38 7.37
N ALA A 30 2.49 4.65 7.15
CA ALA A 30 2.45 5.68 8.17
C ALA A 30 1.03 5.83 8.72
N PHE A 31 0.89 5.72 10.03
CA PHE A 31 -0.38 5.69 10.76
C PHE A 31 -0.39 6.72 11.88
N SER A 32 -1.59 7.10 12.32
CA SER A 32 -1.78 7.92 13.50
C SER A 32 -2.82 7.29 14.44
N LYS A 33 -2.60 7.44 15.75
CA LYS A 33 -3.46 6.86 16.81
C LYS A 33 -4.83 7.54 16.91
N THR A 34 -4.94 8.80 16.51
CA THR A 34 -6.16 9.61 16.62
C THR A 34 -6.97 9.66 15.32
N CYS A 35 -6.47 9.09 14.22
CA CYS A 35 -7.13 9.16 12.93
C CYS A 35 -8.18 8.04 12.75
N PRO A 36 -9.48 8.35 12.60
CA PRO A 36 -10.53 7.34 12.46
C PRO A 36 -10.34 6.47 11.19
N HIS A 37 -9.80 7.04 10.12
CA HIS A 37 -9.44 6.30 8.91
C HIS A 37 -8.32 5.29 9.13
N CYS A 38 -7.37 5.57 10.04
CA CYS A 38 -6.33 4.64 10.42
C CYS A 38 -6.91 3.48 11.24
N VAL A 39 -7.73 3.77 12.25
CA VAL A 39 -8.35 2.75 13.12
C VAL A 39 -9.14 1.74 12.31
N ASN A 40 -9.99 2.19 11.39
CA ASN A 40 -10.78 1.31 10.53
C ASN A 40 -9.91 0.43 9.62
N MET A 41 -8.73 0.92 9.23
CA MET A 41 -7.79 0.19 8.37
C MET A 41 -6.94 -0.83 9.15
N GLN A 42 -6.79 -0.71 10.47
CA GLN A 42 -5.92 -1.58 11.26
C GLN A 42 -6.30 -3.07 11.14
N SER A 43 -7.59 -3.39 11.09
CA SER A 43 -8.07 -4.77 10.97
C SER A 43 -7.63 -5.40 9.64
N GLU A 44 -7.81 -4.68 8.54
CA GLU A 44 -7.37 -5.09 7.20
C GLU A 44 -5.85 -5.11 7.06
N TRP A 45 -5.16 -4.18 7.71
CA TRP A 45 -3.69 -4.14 7.72
C TRP A 45 -3.09 -5.37 8.44
N LYS A 46 -3.65 -5.77 9.59
CA LYS A 46 -3.26 -7.00 10.29
C LYS A 46 -3.46 -8.24 9.44
N LYS A 47 -4.62 -8.37 8.78
CA LYS A 47 -4.87 -9.48 7.84
C LYS A 47 -3.86 -9.51 6.70
N PHE A 48 -3.53 -8.36 6.13
CA PHE A 48 -2.50 -8.24 5.10
C PHE A 48 -1.15 -8.75 5.59
N ILE A 49 -0.68 -8.33 6.76
CA ILE A 49 0.59 -8.80 7.34
C ILE A 49 0.60 -10.31 7.49
N SER A 50 -0.47 -10.88 8.05
CA SER A 50 -0.62 -12.33 8.18
C SER A 50 -0.50 -13.03 6.83
N SER A 51 -1.22 -12.55 5.81
CA SER A 51 -1.15 -13.14 4.47
C SER A 51 0.23 -12.98 3.80
N VAL A 52 0.96 -11.89 4.03
CA VAL A 52 2.34 -11.72 3.54
C VAL A 52 3.28 -12.74 4.21
N LYS A 53 3.09 -12.97 5.52
CA LYS A 53 3.85 -13.95 6.30
C LYS A 53 3.57 -15.38 5.82
N GLU A 54 2.31 -15.75 5.66
CA GLU A 54 1.86 -17.05 5.15
C GLU A 54 2.42 -17.33 3.75
N LYS A 55 2.36 -16.34 2.86
CA LYS A 55 2.88 -16.45 1.49
C LYS A 55 4.41 -16.35 1.39
N LYS A 56 5.12 -16.20 2.51
CA LYS A 56 6.59 -16.08 2.59
C LYS A 56 7.16 -15.06 1.61
N MET A 57 6.48 -13.94 1.38
CA MET A 57 6.92 -12.93 0.42
C MET A 57 8.25 -12.32 0.86
N LYS A 58 9.16 -12.09 -0.11
CA LYS A 58 10.45 -11.42 0.11
C LYS A 58 10.29 -9.90 0.17
N ALA A 59 9.49 -9.43 1.13
CA ALA A 59 9.29 -8.02 1.43
C ALA A 59 9.37 -7.76 2.93
N THR A 60 9.70 -6.52 3.25
CA THR A 60 9.66 -5.97 4.62
C THR A 60 8.43 -5.08 4.75
N ILE A 61 7.65 -5.26 5.81
CA ILE A 61 6.57 -4.33 6.15
C ILE A 61 7.09 -3.42 7.24
N LEU A 62 7.03 -2.11 6.99
CA LEU A 62 7.43 -1.07 7.93
C LEU A 62 6.20 -0.27 8.35
N GLU A 63 5.88 -0.32 9.64
CA GLU A 63 4.85 0.52 10.25
C GLU A 63 5.49 1.67 11.00
N ILE A 64 4.98 2.87 10.76
CA ILE A 64 5.49 4.12 11.30
C ILE A 64 4.35 4.85 11.99
N ASP A 65 4.51 5.17 13.26
CA ASP A 65 3.61 6.09 13.94
C ASP A 65 3.97 7.54 13.62
N SER A 66 2.94 8.36 13.39
CA SER A 66 3.01 9.82 13.32
C SER A 66 3.87 10.43 14.42
N ALA A 67 3.82 9.89 15.65
CA ALA A 67 4.58 10.39 16.80
C ALA A 67 6.10 10.28 16.64
N ILE A 68 6.59 9.34 15.82
CA ILE A 68 8.03 9.10 15.64
C ILE A 68 8.54 9.52 14.25
N LEU A 69 7.64 10.00 13.38
CA LEU A 69 7.99 10.43 12.02
C LEU A 69 9.07 11.53 12.04
N SER A 70 8.99 12.47 12.99
CA SER A 70 9.99 13.51 13.20
C SER A 70 11.38 12.98 13.60
N SER A 71 11.46 11.77 14.15
CA SER A 71 12.72 11.13 14.55
C SER A 71 13.40 10.36 13.41
N ILE A 72 12.66 10.10 12.33
CA ILE A 72 13.18 9.46 11.12
C ILE A 72 13.90 10.53 10.29
N LYS A 73 15.16 10.28 9.95
CA LYS A 73 15.97 11.21 9.14
C LYS A 73 15.95 10.90 7.64
N ASN A 74 15.38 9.76 7.25
CA ASN A 74 15.41 9.33 5.86
C ASN A 74 14.39 10.12 5.01
N PRO A 75 14.82 10.86 3.98
CA PRO A 75 13.94 11.70 3.18
C PRO A 75 12.94 10.90 2.34
N LEU A 76 13.24 9.64 1.98
CA LEU A 76 12.30 8.78 1.26
C LEU A 76 11.05 8.45 2.07
N ILE A 77 11.15 8.51 3.39
CA ILE A 77 9.98 8.30 4.26
C ILE A 77 9.29 9.64 4.48
N ASN A 78 10.01 10.64 4.98
CA ASN A 78 9.40 11.90 5.39
C ASN A 78 8.75 12.66 4.23
N ASN A 79 9.39 12.68 3.05
CA ASN A 79 8.86 13.44 1.91
C ASN A 79 7.62 12.78 1.28
N ASN A 80 7.36 11.51 1.58
CA ASN A 80 6.24 10.76 1.00
C ASN A 80 5.10 10.53 2.01
N VAL A 81 5.19 11.13 3.20
CA VAL A 81 4.12 11.14 4.20
C VAL A 81 3.48 12.53 4.22
N GLU A 82 2.43 12.70 3.41
CA GLU A 82 1.67 13.96 3.34
C GLU A 82 0.46 13.99 4.28
N GLY A 83 -0.02 12.82 4.70
CA GLY A 83 -1.18 12.67 5.59
C GLY A 83 -1.33 11.26 6.14
N PHE A 84 -2.41 10.98 6.88
CA PHE A 84 -2.62 9.68 7.51
C PHE A 84 -3.97 9.05 7.10
N PRO A 85 -3.99 7.76 6.73
CA PRO A 85 -2.83 6.89 6.50
C PRO A 85 -2.13 7.19 5.17
N SER A 86 -0.79 7.17 5.17
CA SER A 86 0.04 7.19 3.95
C SER A 86 0.71 5.84 3.74
N LEU A 87 0.56 5.26 2.54
CA LEU A 87 1.06 3.94 2.21
C LEU A 87 1.86 4.01 0.90
N PHE A 88 3.07 3.47 0.87
CA PHE A 88 3.93 3.52 -0.32
C PHE A 88 5.00 2.42 -0.32
N VAL A 89 5.54 2.11 -1.50
CA VAL A 89 6.62 1.14 -1.68
C VAL A 89 7.94 1.84 -1.95
N ILE A 90 8.98 1.38 -1.25
CA ILE A 90 10.39 1.69 -1.52
C ILE A 90 11.07 0.40 -1.94
N LYS A 91 11.87 0.45 -3.00
CA LYS A 91 12.67 -0.69 -3.48
C LYS A 91 14.08 -0.24 -3.77
N ASN A 92 15.06 -0.93 -3.19
CA ASN A 92 16.48 -0.67 -3.40
C ASN A 92 16.85 0.82 -3.26
N ASN A 93 16.45 1.42 -2.13
CA ASN A 93 16.66 2.83 -1.79
C ASN A 93 16.05 3.84 -2.77
N LYS A 94 14.99 3.45 -3.49
CA LYS A 94 14.24 4.33 -4.38
C LYS A 94 12.75 4.24 -4.07
N PHE A 95 12.11 5.39 -3.98
CA PHE A 95 10.66 5.46 -3.98
C PHE A 95 10.11 4.86 -5.28
N VAL A 96 9.07 4.05 -5.17
CA VAL A 96 8.49 3.33 -6.33
C VAL A 96 7.11 3.85 -6.66
N ALA A 97 6.19 3.83 -5.69
CA ALA A 97 4.81 4.24 -5.90
C ALA A 97 4.06 4.44 -4.58
N HIS A 98 3.12 5.38 -4.58
CA HIS A 98 2.08 5.50 -3.58
C HIS A 98 0.99 4.44 -3.78
N TYR A 99 0.41 4.00 -2.67
CA TYR A 99 -0.75 3.12 -2.69
C TYR A 99 -2.04 3.96 -2.63
N ASN A 100 -2.77 3.96 -3.75
CA ASN A 100 -4.01 4.73 -3.91
C ASN A 100 -5.23 3.83 -4.19
N GLN A 101 -5.18 2.55 -3.80
CA GLN A 101 -6.28 1.59 -4.01
C GLN A 101 -7.13 1.43 -2.75
N GLU A 102 -8.16 0.57 -2.80
CA GLU A 102 -9.03 0.28 -1.64
C GLU A 102 -8.21 -0.19 -0.42
N ARG A 103 -8.55 0.28 0.78
CA ARG A 103 -7.85 -0.05 2.03
C ARG A 103 -8.23 -1.45 2.57
N LYS A 104 -8.09 -2.47 1.74
CA LYS A 104 -8.42 -3.88 2.04
C LYS A 104 -7.19 -4.77 1.94
N ALA A 105 -7.17 -5.83 2.74
CA ALA A 105 -6.05 -6.76 2.83
C ALA A 105 -5.64 -7.34 1.46
N ASN A 106 -6.62 -7.75 0.66
CA ASN A 106 -6.39 -8.35 -0.65
C ASN A 106 -5.75 -7.37 -1.64
N ASN A 107 -6.14 -6.10 -1.59
CA ASN A 107 -5.60 -5.07 -2.47
C ASN A 107 -4.15 -4.71 -2.09
N PHE A 108 -3.85 -4.63 -0.78
CA PHE A 108 -2.46 -4.46 -0.32
C PHE A 108 -1.57 -5.61 -0.79
N LEU A 109 -2.02 -6.86 -0.68
CA LEU A 109 -1.29 -8.03 -1.16
C LEU A 109 -1.02 -7.95 -2.66
N GLN A 110 -2.05 -7.63 -3.44
CA GLN A 110 -1.95 -7.53 -4.89
C GLN A 110 -1.04 -6.39 -5.35
N PHE A 111 -1.04 -5.28 -4.62
CA PHE A 111 -0.13 -4.17 -4.90
C PHE A 111 1.32 -4.58 -4.59
N LEU A 112 1.57 -5.14 -3.41
CA LEU A 112 2.90 -5.59 -3.00
C LEU A 112 3.45 -6.68 -3.94
N SER A 113 2.60 -7.61 -4.41
CA SER A 113 3.03 -8.69 -5.30
C SER A 113 3.55 -8.21 -6.65
N LYS A 114 3.22 -6.99 -7.09
CA LYS A 114 3.78 -6.40 -8.31
C LYS A 114 5.26 -6.04 -8.15
N TYR A 115 5.69 -5.73 -6.93
CA TYR A 115 7.04 -5.24 -6.65
C TYR A 115 7.98 -6.31 -6.11
N VAL A 116 7.41 -7.40 -5.56
CA VAL A 116 8.13 -8.59 -5.12
C VAL A 116 8.23 -9.58 -6.28
N SER A 117 9.44 -10.02 -6.58
CA SER A 117 9.67 -10.97 -7.67
C SER A 117 9.07 -12.35 -7.34
N LYS A 118 8.11 -12.78 -8.18
CA LYS A 118 7.42 -14.08 -8.24
C LYS A 118 6.14 -14.25 -7.38
N MET A 119 4.99 -13.91 -7.97
CA MET A 119 3.75 -14.70 -7.88
C MET A 119 2.97 -14.54 -9.20
N PRO A 120 2.41 -15.61 -9.79
CA PRO A 120 1.36 -15.47 -10.79
C PRO A 120 0.12 -14.92 -10.08
N ILE A 121 -0.17 -13.66 -10.34
CA ILE A 121 -1.39 -13.02 -9.85
C ILE A 121 -2.53 -13.56 -10.71
N ASN A 122 -3.36 -14.44 -10.13
CA ASN A 122 -4.60 -14.88 -10.76
C ASN A 122 -5.59 -13.70 -10.69
N HIS A 123 -5.40 -12.71 -11.56
CA HIS A 123 -6.33 -11.63 -11.76
C HIS A 123 -7.59 -12.21 -12.43
N SER A 124 -8.51 -12.74 -11.62
CA SER A 124 -9.90 -12.79 -12.04
C SER A 124 -10.31 -11.35 -12.31
N ARG A 125 -10.35 -11.01 -13.61
CA ARG A 125 -10.69 -9.69 -14.13
C ARG A 125 -12.07 -9.32 -13.58
N ARG A 126 -12.12 -8.48 -12.55
CA ARG A 126 -13.38 -7.86 -12.13
C ARG A 126 -13.77 -6.86 -13.23
N LYS A 127 -14.57 -7.37 -14.17
CA LYS A 127 -15.13 -6.68 -15.34
C LYS A 127 -15.73 -5.36 -14.86
N ARG A 128 -15.10 -4.24 -15.23
CA ARG A 128 -15.68 -2.91 -15.11
C ARG A 128 -16.92 -2.91 -15.99
N ARG A 129 -18.11 -3.09 -15.42
CA ARG A 129 -19.38 -2.88 -16.11
C ARG A 129 -19.41 -1.41 -16.53
N ARG A 130 -19.01 -1.14 -17.79
CA ARG A 130 -19.44 0.06 -18.50
C ARG A 130 -20.95 -0.12 -18.70
N SER A 131 -21.76 0.56 -17.89
CA SER A 131 -23.16 0.77 -18.26
C SER A 131 -23.15 1.58 -19.56
N HIS A 132 -23.64 0.97 -20.63
CA HIS A 132 -23.82 1.63 -21.91
C HIS A 132 -24.81 2.77 -21.73
N LYS A 133 -24.38 3.97 -22.09
CA LYS A 133 -25.23 5.13 -22.36
C LYS A 133 -26.03 4.78 -23.62
N SER A 134 -27.32 4.53 -23.48
CA SER A 134 -28.24 4.27 -24.60
C SER A 134 -28.45 5.57 -25.38
N ALA A 135 -27.72 5.74 -26.47
CA ALA A 135 -28.07 6.66 -27.54
C ALA A 135 -28.43 5.81 -28.76
N LEU A 136 -29.73 5.74 -29.10
CA LEU A 136 -30.15 5.33 -30.44
C LEU A 136 -31.32 6.22 -30.88
N THR A 137 -30.93 7.26 -31.60
CA THR A 137 -31.73 8.00 -32.59
C THR A 137 -32.01 7.12 -33.82
N MET A 138 -33.09 7.48 -34.52
CA MET A 138 -33.56 7.05 -35.86
C MET A 138 -34.50 5.83 -35.94
N LYS A 139 -35.78 6.13 -36.20
CA LYS A 139 -36.63 5.33 -37.09
C LYS A 139 -37.40 6.26 -38.03
N ASN A 140 -36.88 6.36 -39.25
CA ASN A 140 -37.57 6.88 -40.42
C ASN A 140 -38.25 5.68 -41.12
N ARG A 141 -39.53 5.84 -41.52
CA ARG A 141 -40.26 5.17 -42.62
C ARG A 141 -41.78 5.37 -42.37
N ASN A 142 -42.42 6.29 -43.09
CA ASN A 142 -43.08 6.10 -44.40
C ASN A 142 -44.37 5.30 -44.26
N ILE A 143 -45.52 5.97 -44.38
CA ILE A 143 -46.85 5.37 -44.51
C ILE A 143 -47.47 5.99 -45.77
N ASN A 144 -47.91 5.12 -46.68
CA ASN A 144 -48.70 5.44 -47.88
C ASN A 144 -50.04 6.09 -47.51
#